data_AF-K1Q878-F1
#
_entry.id   AF-K1Q878-F1
#
_cell.length_a   1.000
_cell.length_b   1.000
_cell.length_c   1.000
_cell.angle_alpha   90.00
_cell.angle_beta   90.00
_cell.angle_gamma   90.00
#
_symmetry.space_group_name_H-M   'P 1'
#
loop_
_entity.id
_entity.type
_entity.pdbx_description
1 polymer ?
#
loop_
_entity_poly.entity_id
_entity_poly.type
_entity_poly.pdbx_seq_one_letter_code
_entity_poly.pdbx_strand_id
1 'polypeptide(L)'
;MQTTVLCDKSDGRVTCFRKLHIKECGLAHRNPKRFVALEFGRPILYLPWAIFWALYHCVWIALEAYWWSLKTHRAPLEWLLKLTNVGYILLTAVAVTECINAVYTYCFHTSKELEPEVMQWYHKFSWVLYNITITTALSVTVTYWAFLSGDGSMKGSTINKHGINFLYSVLIIIASRKPIKLQHVYMPVLFSLCYMIFTVIYFAATKIKVYPILDWDKPGKAIKWVVLYTFVCVPIVHLLLFGLYRLKLYLKDKLSKAKDKPNDAQSQRPGSDANQNEITGEASTAQLLPVSSDNDDQGQTNLNSV
;
A
#
# COMPACT_ATOMS: atom_id res chain seq x y z
N MET A 1 -8.59 19.47 6.67
CA MET A 1 -9.43 19.71 5.48
C MET A 1 -10.39 18.55 5.26
N GLN A 2 -11.69 18.77 5.42
CA GLN A 2 -12.73 17.75 5.35
C GLN A 2 -12.88 17.20 3.93
N THR A 3 -12.95 15.87 3.82
CA THR A 3 -13.41 15.17 2.62
C THR A 3 -14.92 15.35 2.53
N THR A 4 -15.38 16.28 1.71
CA THR A 4 -16.83 16.46 1.46
C THR A 4 -17.30 15.32 0.56
N VAL A 5 -17.89 14.30 1.17
CA VAL A 5 -18.64 13.26 0.45
C VAL A 5 -20.03 13.83 0.18
N LEU A 6 -20.29 14.26 -1.05
CA LEU A 6 -21.65 14.54 -1.49
C LEU A 6 -22.34 13.20 -1.72
N CYS A 7 -23.04 12.70 -0.70
CA CYS A 7 -23.97 11.59 -0.87
C CYS A 7 -25.23 12.13 -1.52
N ASP A 8 -25.47 11.75 -2.78
CA ASP A 8 -26.81 11.86 -3.36
C ASP A 8 -27.71 10.81 -2.70
N LYS A 9 -28.87 11.25 -2.22
CA LYS A 9 -29.83 10.46 -1.44
C LYS A 9 -31.07 10.14 -2.27
N SER A 10 -31.01 10.23 -3.59
CA SER A 10 -32.21 10.17 -4.43
C SER A 10 -32.87 8.80 -4.56
N ASP A 11 -32.29 7.68 -4.10
CA ASP A 11 -32.90 6.36 -4.42
C ASP A 11 -32.57 5.19 -3.47
N GLY A 12 -32.35 5.43 -2.17
CA GLY A 12 -32.10 4.36 -1.17
C GLY A 12 -30.78 3.57 -1.35
N ARG A 13 -30.07 3.76 -2.47
CA ARG A 13 -28.71 3.29 -2.73
C ARG A 13 -27.75 4.47 -2.54
N VAL A 14 -26.91 4.40 -1.52
CA VAL A 14 -25.81 5.36 -1.34
C VAL A 14 -24.73 5.07 -2.40
N THR A 15 -24.90 5.64 -3.59
CA THR A 15 -23.86 5.66 -4.62
C THR A 15 -22.93 6.83 -4.36
N CYS A 16 -21.90 6.59 -3.53
CA CYS A 16 -20.84 7.56 -3.29
C CYS A 16 -19.91 7.63 -4.52
N PHE A 17 -20.28 8.43 -5.53
CA PHE A 17 -19.36 8.82 -6.59
C PHE A 17 -18.32 9.78 -6.02
N ARG A 18 -17.18 9.23 -5.58
CA ARG A 18 -16.02 10.03 -5.19
C ARG A 18 -15.49 10.75 -6.44
N LYS A 19 -15.82 12.03 -6.60
CA LYS A 19 -15.31 12.87 -7.69
C LYS A 19 -13.77 12.80 -7.72
N LEU A 20 -13.21 12.47 -8.89
CA LEU A 20 -11.78 12.52 -9.15
C LEU A 20 -11.33 13.99 -9.12
N HIS A 21 -10.88 14.46 -7.97
CA HIS A 21 -10.39 15.83 -7.83
C HIS A 21 -8.92 15.90 -8.28
N ILE A 22 -8.58 16.81 -9.20
CA ILE A 22 -7.21 16.99 -9.73
C ILE A 22 -6.20 17.23 -8.60
N LYS A 23 -6.63 17.90 -7.51
CA LYS A 23 -5.80 18.11 -6.30
C LYS A 23 -5.32 16.80 -5.64
N GLU A 24 -5.94 15.65 -5.92
CA GLU A 24 -5.53 14.34 -5.41
C GLU A 24 -4.43 13.66 -6.25
N CYS A 25 -4.06 14.23 -7.42
CA CYS A 25 -2.94 13.75 -8.24
C CYS A 25 -1.57 13.99 -7.58
N GLY A 26 -1.51 14.86 -6.57
CA GLY A 26 -0.29 15.18 -5.84
C GLY A 26 0.25 14.00 -5.02
N LEU A 27 1.49 14.16 -4.56
CA LEU A 27 2.23 13.19 -3.74
C LEU A 27 2.14 13.48 -2.24
N ALA A 28 1.17 14.30 -1.82
CA ALA A 28 0.90 14.57 -0.41
C ALA A 28 0.04 13.46 0.21
N HIS A 29 0.39 13.06 1.43
CA HIS A 29 -0.33 12.08 2.22
C HIS A 29 -0.28 12.49 3.70
N ARG A 30 -1.39 12.31 4.42
CA ARG A 30 -1.53 12.77 5.83
C ARG A 30 -0.72 11.94 6.83
N ASN A 31 -0.33 10.74 6.45
CA ASN A 31 0.34 9.81 7.35
C ASN A 31 1.53 9.17 6.61
N PRO A 32 2.73 9.77 6.70
CA PRO A 32 3.95 9.25 6.07
C PRO A 32 4.39 7.89 6.62
N LYS A 33 4.11 7.58 7.89
CA LYS A 33 4.48 6.31 8.53
C LYS A 33 3.95 5.07 7.81
N ARG A 34 2.84 5.22 7.09
CA ARG A 34 2.26 4.13 6.28
C ARG A 34 3.19 3.65 5.16
N PHE A 35 4.17 4.46 4.74
CA PHE A 35 5.10 4.13 3.67
C PHE A 35 6.20 3.17 4.11
N VAL A 36 6.43 3.02 5.43
CA VAL A 36 7.45 2.17 6.03
C VAL A 36 6.87 1.24 7.10
N ALA A 37 5.65 0.75 6.87
CA ALA A 37 4.93 -0.09 7.82
C ALA A 37 4.18 -1.24 7.14
N LEU A 38 4.19 -2.39 7.79
CA LEU A 38 3.36 -3.55 7.46
C LEU A 38 1.96 -3.39 8.03
N GLU A 39 0.96 -4.01 7.41
CA GLU A 39 -0.43 -4.03 7.89
C GLU A 39 -0.56 -4.74 9.22
N PHE A 40 0.23 -5.80 9.42
CA PHE A 40 0.22 -6.67 10.58
C PHE A 40 1.53 -6.57 11.39
N GLY A 41 1.46 -6.99 12.65
CA GLY A 41 2.61 -7.05 13.54
C GLY A 41 3.12 -5.68 14.00
N ARG A 42 4.29 -5.71 14.65
CA ARG A 42 4.95 -4.50 15.18
C ARG A 42 5.61 -3.71 14.03
N PRO A 43 5.62 -2.36 14.07
CA PRO A 43 6.21 -1.54 13.01
C PRO A 43 7.64 -1.94 12.63
N ILE A 44 8.46 -2.31 13.62
CA ILE A 44 9.85 -2.75 13.42
C ILE A 44 10.01 -3.95 12.49
N LEU A 45 8.96 -4.77 12.30
CA LEU A 45 8.99 -5.91 11.38
C LEU A 45 9.09 -5.48 9.89
N TYR A 46 8.81 -4.22 9.58
CA TYR A 46 9.00 -3.70 8.23
C TYR A 46 10.49 -3.67 7.83
N LEU A 47 11.42 -3.48 8.78
CA LEU A 47 12.85 -3.44 8.52
C LEU A 47 13.40 -4.78 7.98
N PRO A 48 13.27 -5.93 8.68
CA PRO A 48 13.74 -7.20 8.15
C PRO A 48 13.00 -7.61 6.87
N TRP A 49 11.72 -7.25 6.72
CA TRP A 49 10.97 -7.43 5.47
C TRP A 49 11.62 -6.69 4.30
N ALA A 50 11.94 -5.40 4.47
CA ALA A 50 12.54 -4.59 3.42
C ALA A 50 13.97 -5.06 3.08
N ILE A 51 14.77 -5.45 4.08
CA ILE A 51 16.11 -6.02 3.89
C ILE A 51 16.04 -7.32 3.08
N PHE A 52 15.16 -8.24 3.46
CA PHE A 52 15.00 -9.52 2.76
C PHE A 52 14.72 -9.34 1.27
N TRP A 53 13.73 -8.51 0.93
CA TRP A 53 13.35 -8.28 -0.47
C TRP A 53 14.40 -7.50 -1.25
N ALA A 54 15.08 -6.53 -0.63
CA ALA A 54 16.18 -5.82 -1.27
C ALA A 54 17.32 -6.78 -1.62
N LEU A 55 17.74 -7.63 -0.68
CA LEU A 55 18.79 -8.63 -0.92
C LEU A 55 18.36 -9.63 -2.00
N TYR A 56 17.13 -10.14 -1.94
CA TYR A 56 16.59 -11.05 -2.95
C TYR A 56 16.71 -10.46 -4.36
N HIS A 57 16.18 -9.25 -4.56
CA HIS A 57 16.19 -8.63 -5.89
C HIS A 57 17.59 -8.19 -6.35
N CYS A 58 18.48 -7.78 -5.44
CA CYS A 58 19.88 -7.47 -5.76
C CYS A 58 20.66 -8.72 -6.19
N VAL A 59 20.50 -9.85 -5.49
CA VAL A 59 21.15 -11.10 -5.88
C VAL A 59 20.64 -11.54 -7.25
N TRP A 60 19.33 -11.53 -7.46
CA TRP A 60 18.77 -12.00 -8.72
C TRP A 60 19.10 -11.11 -9.92
N ILE A 61 19.15 -9.78 -9.76
CA ILE A 61 19.55 -8.93 -10.88
C ILE A 61 21.02 -9.15 -11.26
N ALA A 62 21.89 -9.42 -10.29
CA ALA A 62 23.29 -9.78 -10.53
C ALA A 62 23.40 -11.13 -11.24
N LEU A 63 22.65 -12.14 -10.79
CA LEU A 63 22.60 -13.45 -11.43
C LEU A 63 22.06 -13.39 -12.87
N GLU A 64 21.02 -12.58 -13.10
CA GLU A 64 20.47 -12.34 -14.44
C GLU A 64 21.50 -11.67 -15.36
N ALA A 65 22.22 -10.67 -14.88
CA ALA A 65 23.30 -10.03 -15.64
C ALA A 65 24.43 -11.03 -15.96
N TYR A 66 24.82 -11.85 -14.98
CA TYR A 66 25.83 -12.90 -15.16
C TYR A 66 25.42 -13.93 -16.22
N TRP A 67 24.25 -14.55 -16.09
CA TRP A 67 23.77 -15.55 -17.05
C TRP A 67 23.55 -14.96 -18.44
N TRP A 68 23.09 -13.71 -18.53
CA TRP A 68 22.98 -13.03 -19.82
C TRP A 68 24.35 -12.81 -20.47
N SER A 69 25.35 -12.40 -19.69
CA SER A 69 26.73 -12.21 -20.17
C SER A 69 27.35 -13.51 -20.70
N LEU A 70 27.01 -14.66 -20.10
CA LEU A 70 27.45 -15.96 -20.59
C LEU A 70 26.77 -16.36 -21.89
N LYS A 71 25.50 -15.99 -22.07
CA LYS A 71 24.73 -16.36 -23.27
C LYS A 71 25.05 -15.47 -24.47
N THR A 72 25.30 -14.18 -24.22
CA THR A 72 25.35 -13.15 -25.27
C THR A 72 26.68 -12.41 -25.20
N HIS A 73 27.77 -13.06 -25.60
CA HIS A 73 29.14 -12.52 -25.54
C HIS A 73 29.35 -11.20 -26.31
N ARG A 74 28.51 -10.90 -27.30
CA ARG A 74 28.71 -9.75 -28.22
C ARG A 74 27.78 -8.56 -27.97
N ALA A 75 26.71 -8.72 -27.20
CA ALA A 75 25.69 -7.68 -27.03
C ALA A 75 25.01 -7.71 -25.65
N PRO A 76 25.77 -7.53 -24.55
CA PRO A 76 25.22 -7.60 -23.19
C PRO A 76 24.14 -6.55 -22.94
N LEU A 77 24.24 -5.37 -23.58
CA LEU A 77 23.29 -4.27 -23.42
C LEU A 77 21.93 -4.51 -24.07
N GLU A 78 21.80 -5.53 -24.95
CA GLU A 78 20.48 -5.91 -25.50
C GLU A 78 19.48 -6.32 -24.41
N TRP A 79 19.98 -6.76 -23.25
CA TRP A 79 19.15 -7.05 -22.09
C TRP A 79 18.35 -5.82 -21.66
N LEU A 80 18.95 -4.63 -21.68
CA LEU A 80 18.29 -3.37 -21.29
C LEU A 80 17.23 -2.91 -22.29
N LEU A 81 17.21 -3.46 -23.51
CA LEU A 81 16.19 -3.11 -24.50
C LEU A 81 14.81 -3.64 -24.09
N LYS A 82 14.75 -4.76 -23.35
CA LYS A 82 13.49 -5.43 -23.03
C LYS A 82 12.81 -4.75 -21.84
N LEU A 83 11.54 -4.37 -22.00
CA LEU A 83 10.70 -3.78 -20.96
C LEU A 83 10.66 -4.63 -19.69
N THR A 84 10.64 -5.96 -19.82
CA THR A 84 10.68 -6.88 -18.67
C THR A 84 11.92 -6.66 -17.81
N ASN A 85 13.08 -6.46 -18.44
CA ASN A 85 14.35 -6.30 -17.73
C ASN A 85 14.46 -4.90 -17.12
N VAL A 86 14.03 -3.86 -17.84
CA VAL A 86 13.90 -2.48 -17.29
C VAL A 86 12.93 -2.46 -16.11
N GLY A 87 11.79 -3.15 -16.23
CA GLY A 87 10.82 -3.32 -15.15
C GLY A 87 11.43 -4.03 -13.94
N TYR A 88 12.30 -5.02 -14.15
CA TYR A 88 13.01 -5.69 -13.06
C TYR A 88 14.05 -4.79 -12.39
N ILE A 89 14.79 -3.97 -13.14
CA ILE A 89 15.68 -2.95 -12.57
C ILE A 89 14.88 -1.99 -11.68
N LEU A 90 13.73 -1.50 -12.15
CA LEU A 90 12.85 -0.63 -11.37
C LEU A 90 12.32 -1.32 -10.12
N LEU A 91 12.04 -2.62 -10.20
CA LEU A 91 11.62 -3.41 -9.05
C LEU A 91 12.74 -3.53 -8.00
N THR A 92 13.96 -3.83 -8.42
CA THR A 92 15.13 -3.83 -7.53
C THR A 92 15.35 -2.46 -6.91
N ALA A 93 15.23 -1.38 -7.70
CA ALA A 93 15.36 -0.01 -7.22
C ALA A 93 14.29 0.33 -6.16
N VAL A 94 13.04 -0.13 -6.34
CA VAL A 94 11.99 -0.02 -5.32
C VAL A 94 12.41 -0.74 -4.05
N ALA A 95 12.77 -2.02 -4.14
CA ALA A 95 13.12 -2.82 -2.95
C ALA A 95 14.27 -2.20 -2.16
N VAL A 96 15.31 -1.71 -2.85
CA VAL A 96 16.43 -0.98 -2.24
C VAL A 96 15.97 0.33 -1.61
N THR A 97 15.13 1.12 -2.31
CA THR A 97 14.59 2.37 -1.76
C THR A 97 13.75 2.12 -0.50
N GLU A 98 12.93 1.07 -0.47
CA GLU A 98 12.17 0.66 0.72
C GLU A 98 13.10 0.28 1.87
N CYS A 99 14.18 -0.46 1.58
CA CYS A 99 15.18 -0.83 2.59
C CYS A 99 15.90 0.39 3.15
N ILE A 100 16.36 1.32 2.30
CA ILE A 100 16.97 2.58 2.73
C ILE A 100 16.00 3.38 3.60
N ASN A 101 14.74 3.52 3.17
CA ASN A 101 13.71 4.23 3.94
C ASN A 101 13.44 3.56 5.30
N ALA A 102 13.44 2.22 5.35
CA ALA A 102 13.28 1.46 6.60
C ALA A 102 14.48 1.68 7.54
N VAL A 103 15.71 1.51 7.05
CA VAL A 103 16.94 1.71 7.83
C VAL A 103 17.00 3.14 8.36
N TYR A 104 16.75 4.13 7.50
CA TYR A 104 16.71 5.53 7.90
C TYR A 104 15.68 5.79 9.01
N THR A 105 14.47 5.24 8.88
CA THR A 105 13.39 5.44 9.85
C THR A 105 13.64 4.72 11.18
N TYR A 106 14.13 3.48 11.16
CA TYR A 106 14.19 2.63 12.35
C TYR A 106 15.56 2.61 13.04
N CYS A 107 16.64 2.92 12.33
CA CYS A 107 18.00 2.90 12.88
C CYS A 107 18.57 4.29 13.15
N PHE A 108 18.15 5.31 12.39
CA PHE A 108 18.75 6.65 12.45
C PHE A 108 17.80 7.73 12.99
N HIS A 109 16.48 7.55 12.91
CA HIS A 109 15.52 8.45 13.54
C HIS A 109 15.19 7.99 14.97
N THR A 110 15.50 8.83 15.96
CA THR A 110 15.17 8.56 17.38
C THR A 110 13.67 8.71 17.60
N SER A 111 13.08 7.88 18.46
CA SER A 111 11.62 7.75 18.69
C SER A 111 10.87 9.06 19.01
N LYS A 112 11.56 10.13 19.41
CA LYS A 112 10.98 11.47 19.66
C LYS A 112 10.75 12.32 18.40
N GLU A 113 11.43 12.04 17.29
CA GLU A 113 11.24 12.72 15.99
C GLU A 113 10.47 11.85 14.97
N LEU A 114 9.93 10.71 15.43
CA LEU A 114 9.33 9.68 14.59
C LEU A 114 7.97 10.10 13.96
N GLU A 115 7.54 11.34 14.16
CA GLU A 115 6.30 11.90 13.61
C GLU A 115 6.63 12.94 12.54
N PRO A 116 7.15 12.57 11.36
CA PRO A 116 7.10 13.52 10.25
C PRO A 116 5.62 13.81 9.97
N GLU A 117 5.14 14.98 10.40
CA GLU A 117 3.78 15.45 10.11
C GLU A 117 3.57 15.60 8.59
N VAL A 118 4.67 15.72 7.84
CA VAL A 118 4.68 16.02 6.40
C VAL A 118 5.46 14.96 5.60
N MET A 119 4.97 14.67 4.40
CA MET A 119 5.64 13.79 3.44
C MET A 119 7.00 14.35 2.99
N GLN A 120 8.07 13.70 3.44
CA GLN A 120 9.43 13.93 2.94
C GLN A 120 9.60 13.52 1.47
N TRP A 121 10.60 14.08 0.79
CA TRP A 121 10.86 13.85 -0.63
C TRP A 121 11.09 12.36 -0.96
N TYR A 122 11.78 11.61 -0.10
CA TYR A 122 12.09 10.20 -0.31
C TYR A 122 10.83 9.31 -0.22
N HIS A 123 9.84 9.68 0.59
CA HIS A 123 8.54 9.00 0.61
C HIS A 123 7.80 9.22 -0.72
N LYS A 124 7.83 10.44 -1.26
CA LYS A 124 7.21 10.79 -2.55
C LYS A 124 7.87 10.03 -3.69
N PHE A 125 9.20 10.02 -3.71
CA PHE A 125 10.00 9.27 -4.68
C PHE A 125 9.68 7.77 -4.65
N SER A 126 9.71 7.16 -3.45
CA SER A 126 9.31 5.77 -3.24
C SER A 126 7.87 5.51 -3.73
N TRP A 127 6.95 6.45 -3.55
CA TRP A 127 5.57 6.28 -4.01
C TRP A 127 5.46 6.26 -5.54
N VAL A 128 6.19 7.13 -6.22
CA VAL A 128 6.21 7.17 -7.69
C VAL A 128 6.76 5.86 -8.24
N LEU A 129 7.93 5.43 -7.74
CA LEU A 129 8.53 4.16 -8.15
C LEU A 129 7.61 2.99 -7.85
N TYR A 130 6.98 2.97 -6.67
CA TYR A 130 6.03 1.94 -6.29
C TYR A 130 4.88 1.82 -7.30
N ASN A 131 4.21 2.93 -7.65
CA ASN A 131 3.09 2.91 -8.60
C ASN A 131 3.52 2.47 -10.00
N ILE A 132 4.69 2.92 -10.48
CA ILE A 132 5.26 2.51 -11.77
C ILE A 132 5.53 1.01 -11.76
N THR A 133 6.26 0.52 -10.76
CA THR A 133 6.76 -0.85 -10.69
C THR A 133 5.63 -1.87 -10.56
N ILE A 134 4.69 -1.70 -9.62
CA ILE A 134 3.62 -2.69 -9.43
C ILE A 134 2.72 -2.81 -10.67
N THR A 135 2.48 -1.68 -11.35
CA THR A 135 1.66 -1.63 -12.57
C THR A 135 2.41 -2.26 -13.74
N THR A 136 3.69 -1.93 -13.90
CA THR A 136 4.55 -2.48 -14.95
C THR A 136 4.73 -3.99 -14.79
N ALA A 137 4.98 -4.47 -13.58
CA ALA A 137 5.16 -5.89 -13.29
C ALA A 137 3.95 -6.72 -13.75
N LEU A 138 2.73 -6.32 -13.36
CA LEU A 138 1.52 -7.02 -13.78
C LEU A 138 1.26 -6.85 -15.29
N SER A 139 1.45 -5.65 -15.85
CA SER A 139 1.24 -5.41 -17.29
C SER A 139 2.17 -6.27 -18.16
N VAL A 140 3.45 -6.35 -17.79
CA VAL A 140 4.45 -7.17 -18.48
C VAL A 140 4.18 -8.66 -18.30
N THR A 141 3.77 -9.11 -17.10
CA THR A 141 3.39 -10.52 -16.88
C THR A 141 2.21 -10.92 -17.75
N VAL A 142 1.13 -10.13 -17.76
CA VAL A 142 -0.04 -10.42 -18.60
C VAL A 142 0.33 -10.45 -20.08
N THR A 143 1.05 -9.43 -20.56
CA THR A 143 1.40 -9.36 -21.99
C THR A 143 2.41 -10.42 -22.42
N TYR A 144 3.34 -10.79 -21.55
CA TYR A 144 4.28 -11.87 -21.84
C TYR A 144 3.55 -13.19 -22.04
N TRP A 145 2.69 -13.59 -21.10
CA TRP A 145 1.98 -14.86 -21.17
C TRP A 145 0.90 -14.88 -22.26
N ALA A 146 0.25 -13.74 -22.52
CA ALA A 146 -0.77 -13.66 -23.56
C ALA A 146 -0.20 -13.65 -24.99
N PHE A 147 1.01 -13.09 -25.20
CA PHE A 147 1.48 -12.79 -26.56
C PHE A 147 2.93 -13.18 -26.87
N LEU A 148 3.79 -13.42 -25.88
CA LEU A 148 5.25 -13.60 -26.10
C LEU A 148 5.81 -14.95 -25.60
N SER A 149 5.10 -15.71 -24.76
CA SER A 149 5.65 -16.95 -24.17
C SER A 149 5.88 -18.06 -25.20
N GLY A 150 5.19 -18.01 -26.34
CA GLY A 150 5.35 -18.93 -27.47
C GLY A 150 4.87 -20.35 -27.17
N ASP A 151 5.69 -21.12 -26.44
CA ASP A 151 5.50 -22.54 -26.14
C ASP A 151 5.12 -22.82 -24.67
N GLY A 152 5.03 -21.77 -23.85
CA GLY A 152 4.74 -21.90 -22.41
C GLY A 152 5.92 -22.39 -21.58
N SER A 153 7.15 -22.41 -22.12
CA SER A 153 8.33 -22.92 -21.41
C SER A 153 8.65 -22.12 -20.13
N MET A 154 8.62 -22.82 -18.99
CA MET A 154 8.86 -22.26 -17.66
C MET A 154 10.34 -22.34 -17.26
N LYS A 155 11.18 -21.49 -17.85
CA LYS A 155 12.58 -21.34 -17.40
C LYS A 155 12.66 -20.53 -16.11
N GLY A 156 13.65 -20.79 -15.26
CA GLY A 156 13.83 -20.07 -13.98
C GLY A 156 13.85 -18.54 -14.10
N SER A 157 14.53 -18.02 -15.13
CA SER A 157 14.54 -16.57 -15.45
C SER A 157 13.14 -16.03 -15.77
N THR A 158 12.35 -16.77 -16.54
CA THR A 158 10.96 -16.43 -16.88
C THR A 158 10.07 -16.45 -15.63
N ILE A 159 10.21 -17.47 -14.78
CA ILE A 159 9.46 -17.57 -13.52
C ILE A 159 9.77 -16.39 -12.61
N ASN A 160 11.03 -16.00 -12.46
CA ASN A 160 11.39 -14.87 -11.62
C ASN A 160 10.85 -13.54 -12.19
N LYS A 161 11.14 -13.26 -13.47
CA LYS A 161 10.78 -11.99 -14.13
C LYS A 161 9.28 -11.75 -14.27
N HIS A 162 8.47 -12.80 -14.30
CA HIS A 162 7.03 -12.69 -14.48
C HIS A 162 6.25 -13.17 -13.25
N GLY A 163 6.52 -14.39 -12.79
CA GLY A 163 5.81 -15.01 -11.67
C GLY A 163 6.16 -14.39 -10.33
N ILE A 164 7.43 -14.40 -9.95
CA ILE A 164 7.87 -13.86 -8.64
C ILE A 164 7.68 -12.35 -8.59
N ASN A 165 7.91 -11.62 -9.68
CA ASN A 165 7.64 -10.19 -9.74
C ASN A 165 6.16 -9.85 -9.53
N PHE A 166 5.27 -10.63 -10.15
CA PHE A 166 3.83 -10.49 -9.91
C PHE A 166 3.49 -10.80 -8.46
N LEU A 167 4.00 -11.91 -7.92
CA LEU A 167 3.77 -12.31 -6.53
C LEU A 167 4.24 -11.23 -5.56
N TYR A 168 5.46 -10.72 -5.73
CA TYR A 168 5.99 -9.64 -4.91
C TYR A 168 5.13 -8.38 -5.01
N SER A 169 4.68 -8.01 -6.21
CA SER A 169 3.80 -6.84 -6.41
C SER A 169 2.46 -7.00 -5.67
N VAL A 170 1.88 -8.20 -5.67
CA VAL A 170 0.67 -8.49 -4.89
C VAL A 170 0.97 -8.47 -3.39
N LEU A 171 2.06 -9.11 -2.96
CA LEU A 171 2.48 -9.18 -1.56
C LEU A 171 2.73 -7.79 -0.97
N ILE A 172 3.42 -6.90 -1.68
CA ILE A 172 3.66 -5.54 -1.16
C ILE A 172 2.35 -4.75 -1.02
N ILE A 173 1.35 -4.98 -1.88
CA ILE A 173 0.03 -4.35 -1.77
C ILE A 173 -0.73 -4.86 -0.54
N ILE A 174 -0.73 -6.18 -0.33
CA ILE A 174 -1.45 -6.83 0.77
C ILE A 174 -0.76 -6.58 2.11
N ALA A 175 0.57 -6.70 2.16
CA ALA A 175 1.35 -6.64 3.38
C ALA A 175 1.72 -5.22 3.81
N SER A 176 1.94 -4.27 2.89
CA SER A 176 2.32 -2.90 3.28
C SER A 176 1.11 -2.00 3.51
N ARG A 177 1.27 -0.97 4.34
CA ARG A 177 0.25 0.09 4.56
C ARG A 177 0.25 1.17 3.48
N LYS A 178 1.12 1.06 2.47
CA LYS A 178 1.28 2.08 1.43
C LYS A 178 -0.01 2.21 0.61
N PRO A 179 -0.51 3.44 0.40
CA PRO A 179 -1.75 3.65 -0.33
C PRO A 179 -1.56 3.55 -1.86
N ILE A 180 -2.58 3.03 -2.54
CA ILE A 180 -2.75 3.19 -3.99
C ILE A 180 -3.86 4.21 -4.24
N LYS A 181 -3.60 5.18 -5.11
CA LYS A 181 -4.58 6.18 -5.56
C LYS A 181 -4.83 5.99 -7.05
N LEU A 182 -6.11 5.91 -7.44
CA LEU A 182 -6.49 5.83 -8.86
C LEU A 182 -5.94 7.03 -9.67
N GLN A 183 -5.83 8.20 -9.04
CA GLN A 183 -5.27 9.42 -9.62
C GLN A 183 -3.80 9.28 -10.02
N HIS A 184 -3.06 8.30 -9.50
CA HIS A 184 -1.65 8.09 -9.81
C HIS A 184 -1.42 7.23 -11.06
N VAL A 185 -2.49 6.88 -11.79
CA VAL A 185 -2.41 6.15 -13.06
C VAL A 185 -1.51 6.83 -14.10
N TYR A 186 -1.36 8.15 -14.06
CA TYR A 186 -0.46 8.88 -14.97
C TYR A 186 1.00 8.46 -14.79
N MET A 187 1.43 8.03 -13.61
CA MET A 187 2.83 7.66 -13.34
C MET A 187 3.27 6.44 -14.18
N PRO A 188 2.59 5.27 -14.11
CA PRO A 188 2.92 4.14 -14.98
C PRO A 188 2.63 4.41 -16.46
N VAL A 189 1.63 5.24 -16.80
CA VAL A 189 1.36 5.63 -18.19
C VAL A 189 2.52 6.44 -18.78
N LEU A 190 3.03 7.46 -18.06
CA LEU A 190 4.18 8.24 -18.50
C LEU A 190 5.43 7.37 -18.64
N PHE A 191 5.67 6.47 -17.68
CA PHE A 191 6.78 5.51 -17.79
C PHE A 191 6.65 4.64 -19.06
N SER A 192 5.45 4.11 -19.32
CA SER A 192 5.18 3.33 -20.53
C SER A 192 5.40 4.16 -21.80
N LEU A 193 4.95 5.42 -21.83
CA LEU A 193 5.18 6.32 -22.97
C LEU A 193 6.67 6.55 -23.22
N CYS A 194 7.45 6.83 -22.18
CA CYS A 194 8.90 7.00 -22.30
C CYS A 194 9.57 5.76 -22.91
N TYR A 195 9.17 4.57 -22.46
CA TYR A 195 9.69 3.33 -23.04
C TYR A 195 9.26 3.13 -24.50
N MET A 196 8.01 3.44 -24.86
CA MET A 196 7.55 3.30 -26.25
C MET A 196 8.26 4.29 -27.18
N ILE A 197 8.47 5.53 -26.76
CA ILE A 197 9.28 6.52 -27.48
C ILE A 197 10.70 5.99 -27.68
N PHE A 198 11.31 5.42 -26.64
CA PHE A 198 12.61 4.77 -26.75
C PHE A 198 12.62 3.69 -27.84
N THR A 199 11.59 2.85 -27.95
CA THR A 199 11.56 1.82 -29.00
C THR A 199 11.51 2.40 -30.42
N VAL A 200 10.86 3.56 -30.61
CA VAL A 200 10.84 4.27 -31.90
C VAL A 200 12.22 4.81 -32.23
N ILE A 201 12.85 5.52 -31.27
CA ILE A 201 14.18 6.10 -31.43
C ILE A 201 15.21 5.01 -31.73
N TYR A 202 15.17 3.92 -30.97
CA TYR A 202 16.06 2.78 -31.15
C TYR A 202 15.92 2.18 -32.55
N PHE A 203 14.69 1.98 -33.03
CA PHE A 203 14.44 1.48 -34.38
C PHE A 203 14.90 2.46 -35.45
N ALA A 204 14.65 3.77 -35.27
CA ALA A 204 15.08 4.78 -36.22
C ALA A 204 16.61 4.77 -36.42
N ALA A 205 17.36 4.59 -35.33
CA ALA A 205 18.82 4.56 -35.33
C ALA A 205 19.42 3.24 -35.85
N THR A 206 18.79 2.10 -35.55
CA THR A 206 19.41 0.77 -35.78
C THR A 206 18.73 -0.09 -36.83
N LYS A 207 17.47 0.24 -37.18
CA LYS A 207 16.54 -0.63 -37.93
C LYS A 207 16.23 -1.97 -37.27
N ILE A 208 16.59 -2.14 -35.99
CA ILE A 208 16.33 -3.36 -35.22
C ILE A 208 15.07 -3.18 -34.37
N LYS A 209 14.15 -4.14 -34.46
CA LYS A 209 12.89 -4.14 -33.70
C LYS A 209 13.14 -4.68 -32.29
N VAL A 210 12.79 -3.90 -31.26
CA VAL A 210 12.87 -4.36 -29.87
C VAL A 210 11.93 -5.54 -29.61
N TYR A 211 10.72 -5.46 -30.18
CA TYR A 211 9.74 -6.53 -30.19
C TYR A 211 9.17 -6.72 -31.60
N PRO A 212 8.92 -7.96 -32.06
CA PRO A 212 8.32 -8.20 -33.38
C PRO A 212 6.98 -7.50 -33.59
N ILE A 213 6.17 -7.34 -32.53
CA ILE A 213 4.87 -6.64 -32.58
C ILE A 213 4.99 -5.12 -32.76
N LEU A 214 6.14 -4.53 -32.39
CA LEU A 214 6.43 -3.11 -32.58
C LEU A 214 7.19 -2.92 -33.90
N ASP A 215 6.51 -3.29 -34.99
CA ASP A 215 7.04 -3.19 -36.35
C ASP A 215 6.93 -1.75 -36.87
N TRP A 216 7.97 -0.96 -36.64
CA TRP A 216 8.05 0.43 -37.06
C TRP A 216 8.27 0.62 -38.57
N ASP A 217 8.57 -0.44 -39.33
CA ASP A 217 8.45 -0.41 -40.82
C ASP A 217 6.99 -0.30 -41.26
N LYS A 218 6.05 -0.75 -40.41
CA LYS A 218 4.60 -0.70 -40.60
C LYS A 218 3.97 0.13 -39.47
N PRO A 219 4.22 1.45 -39.43
CA PRO A 219 3.95 2.29 -38.27
C PRO A 219 2.49 2.23 -37.81
N GLY A 220 1.53 2.07 -38.73
CA GLY A 220 0.11 1.93 -38.38
C GLY A 220 -0.19 0.74 -37.46
N LYS A 221 0.52 -0.39 -37.58
CA LYS A 221 0.35 -1.55 -36.67
C LYS A 221 1.06 -1.31 -35.34
N ALA A 222 2.29 -0.79 -35.37
CA ALA A 222 3.05 -0.49 -34.15
C ALA A 222 2.34 0.56 -33.27
N ILE A 223 1.83 1.64 -33.88
CA ILE A 223 1.06 2.69 -33.17
C ILE A 223 -0.17 2.09 -32.49
N LYS A 224 -0.90 1.20 -33.15
CA LYS A 224 -2.06 0.51 -32.54
C LYS A 224 -1.65 -0.26 -31.27
N TRP A 225 -0.53 -1.00 -31.32
CA TRP A 225 -0.02 -1.72 -30.15
C TRP A 225 0.42 -0.79 -29.02
N VAL A 226 1.12 0.30 -29.36
CA VAL A 226 1.50 1.32 -28.37
C VAL A 226 0.28 1.92 -27.69
N VAL A 227 -0.73 2.31 -28.46
CA VAL A 227 -1.97 2.91 -27.91
C VAL A 227 -2.70 1.90 -27.02
N LEU A 228 -2.88 0.66 -27.50
CA LEU A 228 -3.55 -0.39 -26.73
C LEU A 228 -2.79 -0.73 -25.44
N TYR A 229 -1.47 -0.87 -25.49
CA TYR A 229 -0.70 -1.16 -24.30
C TYR A 229 -0.70 0.01 -23.30
N THR A 230 -0.32 1.20 -23.75
CA THR A 230 -0.07 2.34 -22.87
C THR A 230 -1.33 3.01 -22.35
N PHE A 231 -2.39 3.11 -23.15
CA PHE A 231 -3.61 3.82 -22.77
C PHE A 231 -4.79 2.90 -22.43
N VAL A 232 -4.67 1.59 -22.64
CA VAL A 232 -5.72 0.63 -22.25
C VAL A 232 -5.19 -0.38 -21.24
N CYS A 233 -4.16 -1.16 -21.59
CA CYS A 233 -3.63 -2.20 -20.69
C CYS A 233 -3.10 -1.61 -19.38
N VAL A 234 -2.18 -0.64 -19.44
CA VAL A 234 -1.57 -0.04 -18.24
C VAL A 234 -2.62 0.59 -17.30
N PRO A 235 -3.58 1.42 -17.77
CA PRO A 235 -4.65 1.94 -16.91
C PRO A 235 -5.56 0.87 -16.32
N ILE A 236 -5.95 -0.14 -17.09
CA ILE A 236 -6.77 -1.25 -16.58
C ILE A 236 -6.02 -2.00 -15.47
N VAL A 237 -4.74 -2.30 -15.68
CA VAL A 237 -3.90 -2.96 -14.69
C VAL A 237 -3.80 -2.11 -13.42
N HIS A 238 -3.56 -0.80 -13.54
CA HIS A 238 -3.53 0.10 -12.40
C HIS A 238 -4.87 0.13 -11.64
N LEU A 239 -5.99 0.12 -12.37
CA LEU A 239 -7.34 0.04 -11.80
C LEU A 239 -7.57 -1.27 -11.04
N LEU A 240 -7.10 -2.41 -11.56
CA LEU A 240 -7.19 -3.71 -10.89
C LEU A 240 -6.38 -3.72 -9.59
N LEU A 241 -5.16 -3.17 -9.60
CA LEU A 241 -4.33 -3.05 -8.40
C LEU A 241 -4.96 -2.10 -7.37
N PHE A 242 -5.56 -1.00 -7.82
CA PHE A 242 -6.35 -0.15 -6.96
C PHE A 242 -7.55 -0.90 -6.37
N GLY A 243 -8.26 -1.72 -7.16
CA GLY A 243 -9.32 -2.60 -6.71
C GLY A 243 -8.86 -3.57 -5.61
N LEU A 244 -7.71 -4.22 -5.80
CA LEU A 244 -7.08 -5.09 -4.79
C LEU A 244 -6.77 -4.32 -3.50
N TYR A 245 -6.22 -3.12 -3.61
CA TYR A 245 -5.98 -2.25 -2.46
C TYR A 245 -7.28 -1.88 -1.71
N ARG A 246 -8.36 -1.58 -2.45
CA ARG A 246 -9.67 -1.29 -1.86
C ARG A 246 -10.28 -2.52 -1.17
N LEU A 247 -10.16 -3.68 -1.79
CA LEU A 247 -10.60 -4.95 -1.21
C LEU A 247 -9.86 -5.23 0.10
N LYS A 248 -8.53 -5.04 0.14
CA LYS A 248 -7.74 -5.14 1.38
C LYS A 248 -8.31 -4.27 2.51
N LEU A 249 -8.58 -2.99 2.22
CA LEU A 249 -9.11 -2.06 3.22
C LEU A 249 -10.51 -2.47 3.70
N TYR A 250 -11.37 -2.93 2.79
CA TYR A 250 -12.72 -3.39 3.12
C TYR A 250 -12.69 -4.63 4.02
N LEU A 251 -11.87 -5.64 3.68
CA LEU A 251 -11.72 -6.84 4.49
C LEU A 251 -11.19 -6.50 5.88
N LYS A 252 -10.22 -5.57 5.97
CA LYS A 252 -9.69 -5.11 7.25
C LYS A 252 -10.75 -4.46 8.15
N ASP A 253 -11.57 -3.56 7.59
CA ASP A 253 -12.65 -2.89 8.33
C ASP A 253 -13.69 -3.92 8.83
N LYS A 254 -14.07 -4.87 7.96
CA LYS A 254 -15.02 -5.93 8.30
C LYS A 254 -14.49 -6.84 9.42
N LEU A 255 -13.22 -7.24 9.36
CA LEU A 255 -12.59 -8.09 10.37
C LEU A 255 -12.42 -7.36 11.72
N SER A 256 -12.10 -6.06 11.71
CA SER A 256 -12.04 -5.26 12.94
C SER A 256 -13.39 -5.22 13.64
N LYS A 257 -14.46 -4.87 12.90
CA LYS A 257 -15.83 -4.81 13.44
C LYS A 257 -16.34 -6.15 13.97
N ALA A 258 -15.90 -7.27 13.37
CA ALA A 258 -16.23 -8.59 13.87
C ALA A 258 -15.53 -8.91 15.20
N LYS A 259 -14.29 -8.43 15.36
CA LYS A 259 -13.50 -8.60 16.60
C LYS A 259 -14.02 -7.73 17.75
N ASP A 260 -14.62 -6.59 17.45
CA ASP A 260 -15.18 -5.66 18.45
C ASP A 260 -16.58 -6.10 18.95
N LYS A 261 -17.22 -7.10 18.32
CA LYS A 261 -18.57 -7.59 18.63
C LYS A 261 -18.76 -8.65 19.74
N PRO A 262 -17.75 -9.21 20.44
CA PRO A 262 -17.99 -10.09 21.58
C PRO A 262 -17.68 -9.37 22.90
N ASN A 263 -18.67 -8.68 23.48
CA ASN A 263 -18.79 -8.41 24.93
C ASN A 263 -20.12 -7.75 25.35
N ASP A 264 -20.89 -7.17 24.43
CA ASP A 264 -22.19 -6.55 24.77
C ASP A 264 -23.32 -7.57 25.03
N ALA A 265 -23.11 -8.85 24.75
CA ALA A 265 -24.10 -9.92 24.94
C ALA A 265 -24.03 -10.62 26.30
N GLN A 266 -23.14 -10.19 27.22
CA GLN A 266 -22.95 -10.85 28.53
C GLN A 266 -23.23 -9.96 29.75
N SER A 267 -23.85 -8.79 29.56
CA SER A 267 -24.32 -7.90 30.64
C SER A 267 -25.86 -7.80 30.71
N GLN A 268 -26.55 -8.92 30.51
CA GLN A 268 -27.91 -9.10 31.01
C GLN A 268 -28.02 -10.49 31.64
N ARG A 269 -27.54 -10.62 32.88
CA ARG A 269 -28.07 -11.65 33.78
C ARG A 269 -29.43 -11.16 34.26
N PRO A 270 -30.51 -11.95 34.15
CA PRO A 270 -31.73 -11.69 34.92
C PRO A 270 -31.38 -11.73 36.41
N GLY A 271 -31.87 -10.76 37.15
CA GLY A 271 -31.74 -10.69 38.61
C GLY A 271 -32.21 -11.98 39.26
N SER A 272 -31.46 -12.43 40.26
CA SER A 272 -31.85 -13.49 41.17
C SER A 272 -32.92 -12.96 42.13
N ASP A 273 -34.19 -13.20 41.80
CA ASP A 273 -35.25 -13.18 42.80
C ASP A 273 -35.21 -14.51 43.56
N ALA A 274 -34.53 -14.51 44.71
CA ALA A 274 -34.67 -15.56 45.71
C ALA A 274 -34.34 -15.02 47.11
N ASN A 275 -35.40 -14.59 47.79
CA ASN A 275 -35.72 -14.92 49.17
C ASN A 275 -34.87 -14.30 50.30
N GLN A 276 -35.42 -13.31 50.99
CA GLN A 276 -35.19 -13.11 52.43
C GLN A 276 -36.41 -12.45 53.11
N ASN A 277 -37.27 -13.34 53.62
CA ASN A 277 -38.00 -13.31 54.89
C ASN A 277 -38.62 -12.00 55.40
N GLU A 278 -39.94 -11.95 55.25
CA GLU A 278 -40.88 -11.24 56.09
C GLU A 278 -41.09 -12.01 57.41
N ILE A 279 -40.65 -11.46 58.55
CA ILE A 279 -41.19 -11.79 59.88
C ILE A 279 -41.40 -10.46 60.62
N THR A 280 -42.67 -10.11 60.77
CA THR A 280 -43.19 -9.10 61.69
C THR A 280 -43.25 -9.65 63.11
N GLY A 281 -42.88 -8.85 64.11
CA GLY A 281 -43.37 -9.04 65.49
C GLY A 281 -42.41 -8.68 66.63
N GLU A 282 -42.78 -7.63 67.37
CA GLU A 282 -42.58 -7.43 68.82
C GLU A 282 -41.27 -6.87 69.39
N ALA A 283 -41.36 -5.57 69.72
CA ALA A 283 -41.24 -4.95 71.06
C ALA A 283 -39.93 -4.97 71.89
N SER A 284 -39.69 -3.80 72.51
CA SER A 284 -38.77 -3.45 73.61
C SER A 284 -37.29 -3.27 73.21
N THR A 285 -36.62 -2.13 73.45
CA THR A 285 -36.48 -1.44 74.73
C THR A 285 -35.97 0.02 74.55
N ALA A 286 -36.58 0.91 75.34
CA ALA A 286 -36.19 2.21 75.93
C ALA A 286 -34.85 2.95 75.62
N GLN A 287 -35.00 4.30 75.49
CA GLN A 287 -34.23 5.42 76.10
C GLN A 287 -32.77 5.67 75.61
N LEU A 288 -32.26 6.90 75.36
CA LEU A 288 -32.48 8.28 75.83
C LEU A 288 -32.14 9.33 74.74
N LEU A 289 -32.75 10.53 74.86
CA LEU A 289 -32.47 11.80 74.13
C LEU A 289 -31.21 12.54 74.69
N PRO A 290 -30.94 13.83 74.37
CA PRO A 290 -30.44 14.41 73.11
C PRO A 290 -29.22 15.35 73.36
N VAL A 291 -28.39 15.68 72.37
CA VAL A 291 -27.59 16.94 72.42
C VAL A 291 -27.40 17.55 71.02
N SER A 292 -27.57 18.87 71.00
CA SER A 292 -27.59 19.85 69.94
C SER A 292 -26.20 20.38 69.50
N SER A 293 -26.29 21.30 68.53
CA SER A 293 -25.42 22.45 68.22
C SER A 293 -24.14 22.24 67.40
N ASP A 294 -24.26 22.59 66.11
CA ASP A 294 -23.74 23.83 65.50
C ASP A 294 -22.26 24.26 65.65
N ASN A 295 -21.81 24.78 64.50
CA ASN A 295 -20.80 25.81 64.22
C ASN A 295 -19.40 25.39 63.77
N ASP A 296 -19.18 25.66 62.47
CA ASP A 296 -18.22 26.62 61.92
C ASP A 296 -16.78 26.60 62.46
N ASP A 297 -15.82 26.32 61.56
CA ASP A 297 -14.83 27.34 61.17
C ASP A 297 -14.08 26.91 59.88
N GLN A 298 -14.31 27.61 58.77
CA GLN A 298 -13.45 27.55 57.58
C GLN A 298 -12.45 28.72 57.63
N GLY A 299 -11.26 28.45 58.17
CA GLY A 299 -10.11 29.34 58.09
C GLY A 299 -9.42 29.28 56.73
N GLN A 300 -9.76 30.22 55.86
CA GLN A 300 -9.03 30.55 54.64
C GLN A 300 -7.73 31.32 55.00
N THR A 301 -6.56 30.84 54.57
CA THR A 301 -5.35 31.67 54.49
C THR A 301 -4.66 31.51 53.13
N ASN A 302 -4.56 32.64 52.44
CA ASN A 302 -3.72 32.90 51.26
C ASN A 302 -2.22 32.79 51.61
N LEU A 303 -1.37 32.44 50.64
CA LEU A 303 -0.13 33.19 50.31
C LEU A 303 0.62 32.60 49.07
N ASN A 304 0.49 33.34 47.96
CA ASN A 304 1.48 33.80 46.97
C ASN A 304 2.83 33.08 46.73
N SER A 305 3.10 32.91 45.42
CA SER A 305 4.31 33.21 44.64
C SER A 305 5.68 32.65 45.06
N VAL A 306 6.26 31.79 44.21
CA VAL A 306 7.45 32.05 43.35
C VAL A 306 7.33 31.17 42.10
#